data_AF-A0A4Q3U0A8-F1
#
_entry.id   AF-A0A4Q3U0A8-F1
#
_cell.length_a   1.000
_cell.length_b   1.000
_cell.length_c   1.000
_cell.angle_alpha   90.00
_cell.angle_beta   90.00
_cell.angle_gamma   90.00
#
_symmetry.space_group_name_H-M   'P 1'
#
loop_
_entity.id
_entity.type
_entity.pdbx_description
1 polymer ?
#
loop_
_entity_poly.entity_id
_entity_poly.type
_entity_poly.pdbx_seq_one_letter_code
_entity_poly.pdbx_strand_id
1 'polypeptide(L)'
;MRRAVKAGVVAFAGVAGLAVGGCHGTPGYGPAGLNGNPYGYTDAPLEGGRSIRVTLPSATKDPQLAYTYWNRRAEEVCNGAILRKQIHTAQRQVWDYNGMTGVSGDYVLEGYVWCSGPVEGAAPTPAGT
;
A
#
# COMPACT_ATOMS: atom_id res chain seq x y z
N MET A 1 37.25 47.02 5.40
CA MET A 1 37.60 46.63 4.01
C MET A 1 37.31 45.14 3.82
N ARG A 2 36.43 44.84 2.87
CA ARG A 2 36.29 43.62 2.03
C ARG A 2 36.31 42.21 2.69
N ARG A 3 35.12 41.57 2.64
CA ARG A 3 34.79 40.23 2.06
C ARG A 3 35.47 39.00 2.71
N ALA A 4 34.84 37.83 2.89
CA ALA A 4 33.67 37.23 2.27
C ALA A 4 33.08 36.15 3.20
N VAL A 5 31.75 36.02 3.22
CA VAL A 5 31.05 34.82 3.71
C VAL A 5 31.28 33.72 2.68
N LYS A 6 31.99 32.65 3.06
CA LYS A 6 32.08 31.43 2.25
C LYS A 6 30.93 30.50 2.63
N ALA A 7 29.95 30.40 1.73
CA ALA A 7 29.05 29.26 1.65
C ALA A 7 29.89 28.00 1.38
N GLY A 8 29.66 26.94 2.16
CA GLY A 8 30.40 25.69 2.06
C GLY A 8 29.46 24.49 2.25
N VAL A 9 28.79 24.14 1.16
CA VAL A 9 28.37 22.79 0.71
C VAL A 9 28.19 21.72 1.80
N VAL A 10 26.93 21.27 1.92
CA VAL A 10 26.51 20.01 2.56
C VAL A 10 27.25 18.84 1.93
N ALA A 11 28.07 18.14 2.72
CA ALA A 11 28.71 16.89 2.30
C ALA A 11 27.98 15.70 2.93
N PHE A 12 27.11 15.08 2.13
CA PHE A 12 26.70 13.69 2.32
C PHE A 12 27.84 12.78 1.86
N ALA A 13 28.43 12.02 2.79
CA ALA A 13 29.22 10.82 2.56
C ALA A 13 29.14 10.02 3.88
N GLY A 14 28.52 8.83 3.95
CA GLY A 14 29.00 7.60 3.33
C GLY A 14 30.26 7.12 4.07
N VAL A 15 30.38 5.93 4.66
CA VAL A 15 29.80 4.62 4.37
C VAL A 15 30.12 3.67 5.56
N ALA A 16 29.27 2.65 5.72
CA ALA A 16 29.53 1.31 6.27
C ALA A 16 29.81 1.09 7.77
N GLY A 17 29.00 0.19 8.34
CA GLY A 17 29.38 -0.59 9.51
C GLY A 17 28.26 -1.46 10.06
N LEU A 18 28.12 -2.67 9.50
CA LEU A 18 27.64 -3.88 10.20
C LEU A 18 26.19 -3.92 10.71
N ALA A 19 25.29 -4.40 9.85
CA ALA A 19 24.31 -5.41 10.23
C ALA A 19 23.76 -6.09 8.96
N VAL A 20 24.46 -7.12 8.48
CA VAL A 20 23.83 -8.18 7.68
C VAL A 20 23.09 -9.09 8.66
N GLY A 21 22.10 -8.53 9.33
CA GLY A 21 21.01 -9.26 9.93
C GLY A 21 19.82 -8.89 9.08
N GLY A 22 19.39 -9.79 8.20
CA GLY A 22 18.18 -9.62 7.42
C GLY A 22 17.01 -9.42 8.38
N CYS A 23 16.76 -8.18 8.75
CA CYS A 23 15.52 -7.78 9.37
C CYS A 23 14.49 -7.96 8.27
N HIS A 24 13.93 -9.17 8.15
CA HIS A 24 12.64 -9.39 7.52
C HIS A 24 11.61 -8.63 8.35
N GLY A 25 11.70 -7.30 8.31
CA GLY A 25 10.69 -6.42 8.85
C GLY A 25 9.42 -6.68 8.06
N THR A 26 8.29 -6.53 8.73
CA THR A 26 6.99 -6.47 8.08
C THR A 26 7.10 -5.54 6.87
N PRO A 27 6.80 -6.02 5.65
CA PRO A 27 6.95 -5.23 4.45
C PRO A 27 6.13 -3.96 4.63
N GLY A 28 6.78 -2.82 4.39
CA GLY A 28 6.11 -1.54 4.41
C GLY A 28 5.00 -1.49 3.36
N TYR A 29 4.12 -0.51 3.50
CA TYR A 29 3.09 -0.25 2.52
C TYR A 29 3.72 0.06 1.15
N GLY A 30 3.50 -0.81 0.17
CA GLY A 30 4.04 -0.68 -1.18
C GLY A 30 3.50 -1.74 -2.13
N PRO A 31 3.70 -1.57 -3.45
CA PRO A 31 3.30 -2.57 -4.42
C PRO A 31 4.11 -3.85 -4.26
N ALA A 32 3.44 -4.99 -4.38
CA ALA A 32 4.13 -6.28 -4.51
C ALA A 32 4.83 -6.37 -5.87
N GLY A 33 5.84 -7.22 -5.95
CA GLY A 33 6.68 -7.43 -7.14
C GLY A 33 7.81 -6.40 -7.29
N LEU A 34 7.82 -5.30 -6.52
CA LEU A 34 8.96 -4.39 -6.50
C LEU A 34 10.21 -5.12 -6.00
N ASN A 35 11.27 -5.10 -6.81
CA ASN A 35 12.54 -5.78 -6.52
C ASN A 35 12.39 -7.29 -6.23
N GLY A 36 11.35 -7.94 -6.78
CA GLY A 36 11.09 -9.36 -6.54
C GLY A 36 10.47 -9.70 -5.19
N ASN A 37 10.04 -8.70 -4.40
CA ASN A 37 9.34 -8.94 -3.14
C ASN A 37 7.88 -9.36 -3.39
N PRO A 38 7.43 -10.57 -2.99
CA PRO A 38 6.05 -11.02 -3.22
C PRO A 38 5.02 -10.33 -2.30
N TYR A 39 5.48 -9.53 -1.33
CA TYR A 39 4.64 -8.91 -0.32
C TYR A 39 4.34 -7.45 -0.63
N GLY A 40 3.11 -7.02 -0.33
CA GLY A 40 2.61 -5.68 -0.64
C GLY A 40 1.18 -5.74 -1.17
N TYR A 41 0.78 -4.72 -1.93
CA TYR A 41 -0.50 -4.69 -2.63
C TYR A 41 -0.34 -4.90 -4.14
N THR A 42 -1.36 -5.45 -4.77
CA THR A 42 -1.56 -5.43 -6.22
C THR A 42 -2.99 -5.06 -6.51
N ASP A 43 -3.22 -4.41 -7.65
CA ASP A 43 -4.56 -4.04 -8.09
C ASP A 43 -4.78 -4.37 -9.57
N ALA A 44 -5.97 -4.89 -9.87
CA ALA A 44 -6.42 -5.22 -11.23
C ALA A 44 -7.67 -4.40 -11.58
N PRO A 45 -7.85 -4.02 -12.85
CA PRO A 45 -9.09 -3.39 -13.28
C PRO A 45 -10.28 -4.36 -13.14
N LEU A 46 -11.44 -3.82 -12.76
CA LEU A 46 -12.73 -4.50 -12.69
C LEU A 46 -13.77 -3.60 -13.35
N GLU A 47 -14.87 -4.15 -13.86
CA GLU A 47 -15.97 -3.33 -14.38
C GLU A 47 -16.49 -2.36 -13.31
N GLY A 48 -16.36 -1.06 -13.58
CA GLY A 48 -16.76 0.03 -12.68
C GLY A 48 -15.90 0.17 -11.41
N GLY A 49 -14.79 -0.54 -11.27
CA GLY A 49 -14.00 -0.58 -10.04
C GLY A 49 -12.61 -1.20 -10.18
N ARG A 50 -12.04 -1.65 -9.06
CA ARG A 50 -10.77 -2.37 -9.01
C ARG A 50 -10.83 -3.55 -8.05
N SER A 51 -10.16 -4.65 -8.39
CA SER A 51 -9.79 -5.66 -7.41
C SER A 51 -8.47 -5.26 -6.77
N ILE A 52 -8.39 -5.36 -5.45
CA ILE A 52 -7.19 -5.08 -4.66
C ILE A 52 -6.88 -6.34 -3.87
N ARG A 53 -5.64 -6.81 -3.98
CA ARG A 53 -5.07 -7.90 -3.19
C ARG A 53 -3.91 -7.37 -2.36
N VAL A 54 -3.87 -7.74 -1.09
CA VAL A 54 -2.76 -7.48 -0.18
C VAL A 54 -2.22 -8.83 0.29
N THR A 55 -0.90 -8.99 0.23
CA THR A 55 -0.21 -10.18 0.73
C THR A 55 0.90 -9.76 1.69
N LEU A 56 0.85 -10.24 2.92
CA LEU A 56 1.83 -9.98 3.97
C LEU A 56 2.46 -11.29 4.45
N PRO A 57 3.74 -11.27 4.86
CA PRO A 57 4.44 -12.47 5.29
C PRO A 57 3.84 -13.01 6.58
N SER A 58 3.97 -14.32 6.76
CA SER A 58 3.59 -15.03 7.99
C SER A 58 4.21 -14.47 9.27
N ALA A 59 5.38 -13.83 9.18
CA ALA A 59 6.07 -13.15 10.28
C ALA A 59 5.41 -11.83 10.73
N THR A 60 4.38 -11.36 10.01
CA THR A 60 3.63 -10.16 10.36
C THR A 60 2.93 -10.35 11.70
N LYS A 61 3.35 -9.57 12.71
CA LYS A 61 2.82 -9.67 14.08
C LYS A 61 1.41 -9.12 14.23
N ASP A 62 1.04 -8.17 13.36
CA ASP A 62 -0.27 -7.53 13.38
C ASP A 62 -1.11 -8.02 12.18
N PRO A 63 -2.08 -8.94 12.40
CA PRO A 63 -2.95 -9.41 11.33
C PRO A 63 -3.87 -8.32 10.79
N GLN A 64 -4.12 -7.22 11.53
CA GLN A 64 -4.94 -6.11 11.06
C GLN A 64 -4.22 -5.26 10.01
N LEU A 65 -2.90 -5.38 9.91
CA LEU A 65 -2.12 -4.61 8.94
C LEU A 65 -2.53 -4.87 7.50
N ALA A 66 -2.96 -6.09 7.17
CA ALA A 66 -3.48 -6.42 5.84
C ALA A 66 -4.74 -5.59 5.52
N TYR A 67 -5.65 -5.46 6.50
CA TYR A 67 -6.85 -4.61 6.39
C TYR A 67 -6.49 -3.13 6.30
N THR A 68 -5.51 -2.67 7.08
CA THR A 68 -5.03 -1.28 7.00
C THR A 68 -4.48 -0.97 5.60
N TYR A 69 -3.64 -1.84 5.04
CA TYR A 69 -3.05 -1.63 3.72
C TYR A 69 -4.09 -1.70 2.62
N TRP A 70 -5.04 -2.64 2.72
CA TRP A 70 -6.12 -2.77 1.75
C TRP A 70 -7.04 -1.56 1.78
N ASN A 71 -7.44 -1.09 2.96
CA ASN A 71 -8.28 0.09 3.12
C ASN A 71 -7.62 1.35 2.58
N ARG A 72 -6.35 1.56 2.91
CA ARG A 72 -5.55 2.66 2.38
C ARG A 72 -5.48 2.59 0.86
N ARG A 73 -5.21 1.42 0.27
CA ARG A 73 -5.15 1.29 -1.19
C ARG A 73 -6.49 1.56 -1.85
N ALA A 74 -7.60 1.14 -1.25
CA ALA A 74 -8.94 1.42 -1.74
C ALA A 74 -9.24 2.94 -1.77
N GLU A 75 -8.78 3.68 -0.76
CA GLU A 75 -8.90 5.15 -0.71
C GLU A 75 -8.03 5.83 -1.78
N GLU A 76 -6.79 5.38 -1.94
CA GLU A 76 -5.89 5.88 -2.98
C GLU A 76 -6.44 5.64 -4.39
N VAL A 77 -7.04 4.46 -4.64
CA VAL A 77 -7.67 4.11 -5.92
C VAL A 77 -8.84 5.03 -6.26
N CYS A 78 -9.64 5.41 -5.26
CA CYS A 78 -10.79 6.28 -5.47
C CYS A 78 -10.47 7.78 -5.37
N ASN A 79 -9.23 8.16 -5.04
CA ASN A 79 -8.77 9.56 -4.98
C ASN A 79 -9.75 10.51 -4.26
N GLY A 80 -10.30 10.09 -3.12
CA GLY A 80 -11.25 10.87 -2.33
C GLY A 80 -12.71 10.83 -2.80
N ALA A 81 -13.07 10.06 -3.82
CA ALA A 81 -14.46 9.81 -4.19
C ALA A 81 -15.18 8.91 -3.17
N ILE A 82 -16.51 8.88 -3.22
CA ILE A 82 -17.30 7.95 -2.40
C ILE A 82 -16.95 6.53 -2.80
N LEU A 83 -16.58 5.74 -1.79
CA LEU A 83 -16.01 4.41 -1.94
C LEU A 83 -16.97 3.34 -1.44
N ARG A 84 -17.24 2.34 -2.28
CA ARG A 84 -17.90 1.09 -1.90
C ARG A 84 -16.85 -0.01 -1.82
N LYS A 85 -16.65 -0.58 -0.63
CA LYS A 85 -15.65 -1.62 -0.36
C LYS A 85 -16.34 -2.97 -0.14
N GLN A 86 -15.81 -4.05 -0.71
CA GLN A 86 -16.27 -5.42 -0.44
C GLN A 86 -15.07 -6.37 -0.39
N ILE A 87 -14.79 -6.93 0.79
CA ILE A 87 -13.74 -7.95 0.97
C ILE A 87 -14.38 -9.32 0.77
N HIS A 88 -13.82 -10.14 -0.11
CA HIS A 88 -14.29 -11.51 -0.37
C HIS A 88 -13.29 -12.58 0.06
N THR A 89 -12.03 -12.21 0.29
CA THR A 89 -11.01 -13.13 0.79
C THR A 89 -10.30 -12.48 1.95
N ALA A 90 -10.31 -13.15 3.09
CA ALA A 90 -9.54 -12.78 4.27
C ALA A 90 -9.05 -14.08 4.90
N GLN A 91 -7.87 -14.51 4.51
CA GLN A 91 -7.34 -15.80 4.94
C GLN A 91 -5.89 -15.70 5.36
N ARG A 92 -5.54 -16.55 6.31
CA ARG A 92 -4.16 -16.91 6.57
C ARG A 92 -3.93 -18.24 5.87
N GLN A 93 -3.09 -18.26 4.84
CA GLN A 93 -2.83 -19.48 4.10
C GLN A 93 -2.32 -20.54 5.06
N VAL A 94 -2.94 -21.71 5.05
CA VAL A 94 -2.42 -22.91 5.70
C VAL A 94 -2.03 -23.84 4.57
N TRP A 95 -0.91 -24.55 4.69
CA TRP A 95 -0.59 -25.60 3.72
C TRP A 95 -1.74 -26.62 3.74
N ASP A 96 -2.54 -26.62 2.68
CA ASP A 96 -3.28 -27.81 2.30
C ASP A 96 -2.40 -28.60 1.33
N TYR A 97 -2.59 -29.92 1.33
CA TYR A 97 -1.81 -30.82 0.46
C TYR A 97 -2.16 -30.64 -1.03
N ASN A 98 -3.05 -29.70 -1.38
CA ASN A 98 -3.67 -29.53 -2.69
C ASN A 98 -3.11 -28.35 -3.50
N GLY A 99 -1.93 -27.85 -3.14
CA GLY A 99 -1.16 -26.99 -4.04
C GLY A 99 -1.62 -25.54 -4.09
N MET A 100 -2.12 -24.99 -2.98
CA MET A 100 -2.27 -23.53 -2.86
C MET A 100 -0.95 -22.81 -3.18
N THR A 101 -1.02 -21.83 -4.07
CA THR A 101 0.09 -20.94 -4.41
C THR A 101 0.25 -19.88 -3.32
N GLY A 102 1.40 -19.90 -2.64
CA GLY A 102 1.80 -18.94 -1.59
C GLY A 102 2.50 -19.63 -0.42
N VAL A 103 3.08 -18.84 0.49
CA VAL A 103 3.82 -19.38 1.65
C VAL A 103 2.85 -19.58 2.80
N SER A 104 2.86 -20.76 3.41
CA SER A 104 2.01 -21.01 4.58
C SER A 104 2.26 -19.99 5.69
N GLY A 105 1.16 -19.56 6.28
CA GLY A 105 1.09 -18.53 7.28
C GLY A 105 0.93 -17.12 6.72
N ASP A 106 1.07 -16.90 5.41
CA ASP A 106 0.91 -15.57 4.81
C ASP A 106 -0.53 -15.09 4.94
N TYR A 107 -0.67 -13.78 5.16
CA TYR A 107 -1.96 -13.10 5.21
C TYR A 107 -2.32 -12.65 3.81
N VAL A 108 -3.45 -13.12 3.31
CA VAL A 108 -4.01 -12.71 2.02
C VAL A 108 -5.36 -12.07 2.26
N LEU A 109 -5.46 -10.80 1.87
CA LEU A 109 -6.70 -10.03 1.89
C LEU A 109 -7.02 -9.57 0.47
N GLU A 110 -8.19 -9.92 -0.04
CA GLU A 110 -8.62 -9.56 -1.38
C GLU A 110 -10.06 -9.06 -1.38
N GLY A 111 -10.32 -8.07 -2.22
CA GLY A 111 -11.62 -7.43 -2.28
C GLY A 111 -11.74 -6.48 -3.45
N TYR A 112 -12.97 -6.02 -3.66
CA TYR A 112 -13.34 -5.06 -4.68
C TYR A 112 -13.55 -3.68 -4.08
N VAL A 113 -13.18 -2.66 -4.86
CA VAL A 113 -13.54 -1.27 -4.60
C VAL A 113 -14.22 -0.69 -5.84
N TRP A 114 -15.31 0.03 -5.62
CA TRP A 114 -15.97 0.84 -6.64
C TRP A 114 -16.01 2.29 -6.18
N CYS A 115 -15.80 3.21 -7.13
CA CYS A 115 -15.78 4.64 -6.88
C CYS A 115 -17.01 5.28 -7.54
N SER A 116 -17.78 6.06 -6.79
CA SER A 116 -18.94 6.84 -7.30
C SER A 116 -18.76 8.33 -6.97
N GLY A 117 -19.02 9.23 -7.92
CA GLY A 117 -18.72 10.68 -7.78
C GLY A 117 -19.81 11.53 -7.11
N PRO A 118 -19.61 12.86 -6.91
CA PRO A 118 -18.41 13.69 -7.17
C PRO A 118 -17.66 14.13 -5.88
N VAL A 119 -16.39 14.51 -6.03
CA VAL A 119 -15.60 15.22 -5.01
C VAL A 119 -16.12 16.67 -4.91
N GLU A 120 -16.29 17.20 -3.70
CA GLU A 120 -16.74 18.58 -3.46
C GLU A 120 -15.89 19.60 -4.25
N GLY A 121 -16.59 20.35 -5.11
CA GLY A 121 -16.05 21.46 -5.90
C GLY A 121 -17.11 22.31 -6.58
N ALA A 122 -18.40 21.97 -6.46
CA ALA A 122 -19.49 22.85 -6.86
C ALA A 122 -19.89 23.71 -5.66
N ALA A 123 -19.22 24.85 -5.49
CA ALA A 123 -19.84 25.95 -4.76
C ALA A 123 -21.19 26.26 -5.43
N PRO A 124 -22.30 26.41 -4.70
CA PRO A 124 -23.54 26.87 -5.32
C PRO A 124 -23.29 28.26 -5.90
N THR A 125 -23.36 28.39 -7.23
CA THR A 125 -23.44 29.70 -7.86
C THR A 125 -24.65 30.42 -7.25
N PRO A 126 -24.47 31.58 -6.57
CA PRO A 126 -25.62 32.36 -6.14
C PRO A 126 -26.40 32.73 -7.41
N ALA A 127 -27.67 32.34 -7.48
CA ALA A 127 -28.56 32.83 -8.51
C ALA A 127 -28.65 34.36 -8.36
N GLY A 128 -27.97 35.07 -9.25
CA GLY A 128 -28.01 36.52 -9.32
C GLY A 128 -29.37 36.97 -9.85
N THR A 129 -30.03 37.79 -9.02
CA THR A 129 -31.03 38.86 -9.29
C THR A 129 -31.77 38.87 -10.61
#